data_AF-A0A815IRM1-F1
#
_entry.id   AF-A0A815IRM1-F1
#
_cell.length_a   1.000
_cell.length_b   1.000
_cell.length_c   1.000
_cell.angle_alpha   90.00
_cell.angle_beta   90.00
_cell.angle_gamma   90.00
#
_symmetry.space_group_name_H-M   'P 1'
#
loop_
_entity.id
_entity.type
_entity.pdbx_description
1 polymer ?
#
loop_
_entity_poly.entity_id
_entity_poly.type
_entity_poly.pdbx_seq_one_letter_code
_entity_poly.pdbx_strand_id
1 'polypeptide(L)'
;MYECSNLISTAQMLFEMTLMKFDAHELIEADANLGPICFAIFIILVVFVCLSMFISIINDNFHQAKEKNIENQVMWSLMMKRFLRWLGLKKSSRAEIYAENDARMRLKYLDPIEDFPEKIDQLLIALNKIYINQSNELKQLRKAGI
;
A
#
# COMPACT_ATOMS: atom_id res chain seq x y z
N MET A 1 28.52 -43.09 0.55
CA MET A 1 27.52 -44.20 0.48
C MET A 1 26.68 -44.44 1.76
N TYR A 2 27.02 -43.91 2.94
CA TYR A 2 26.20 -44.07 4.18
C TYR A 2 25.31 -42.88 4.55
N GLU A 3 25.40 -41.77 3.83
CA GLU A 3 24.77 -40.50 4.23
C GLU A 3 23.24 -40.52 4.20
N CYS A 4 22.65 -41.43 3.41
CA CYS A 4 21.21 -41.65 3.33
C CYS A 4 20.68 -42.72 4.30
N SER A 5 21.51 -43.28 5.19
CA SER A 5 21.13 -44.44 6.02
C SER A 5 20.22 -44.07 7.20
N ASN A 6 20.30 -42.83 7.70
CA ASN A 6 19.53 -42.34 8.82
C ASN A 6 18.84 -41.04 8.43
N LEU A 7 17.59 -40.85 8.87
CA LEU A 7 16.81 -39.65 8.57
C LEU A 7 17.51 -38.35 8.96
N ILE A 8 18.26 -38.36 10.07
CA ILE A 8 19.03 -37.20 10.52
C ILE A 8 20.20 -36.87 9.60
N SER A 9 20.89 -37.90 9.10
CA SER A 9 22.01 -37.75 8.16
C SER A 9 21.50 -37.27 6.80
N THR A 10 20.35 -37.80 6.35
CA THR A 10 19.68 -37.32 5.14
C THR A 10 19.25 -35.86 5.30
N ALA A 11 18.72 -35.46 6.47
CA ALA A 11 18.35 -34.07 6.73
C ALA A 11 19.57 -33.12 6.72
N GLN A 12 20.71 -33.57 7.27
CA GLN A 12 21.96 -32.82 7.20
C GLN A 12 22.42 -32.65 5.75
N MET A 13 22.40 -33.72 4.96
CA MET A 13 22.75 -33.71 3.54
C MET A 13 21.85 -32.75 2.73
N LEU A 14 20.54 -32.70 3.02
CA LEU A 14 19.60 -31.73 2.41
C LEU A 14 19.91 -30.28 2.78
N PHE A 15 20.39 -30.03 4.01
CA PHE A 15 20.85 -28.71 4.42
C PHE A 15 22.15 -28.32 3.70
N GLU A 16 23.10 -29.25 3.57
CA GLU A 16 24.34 -29.04 2.83
C GLU A 16 24.08 -28.80 1.33
N MET A 17 23.11 -29.50 0.75
CA MET A 17 22.60 -29.23 -0.61
C MET A 17 22.03 -27.82 -0.73
N THR A 18 21.24 -27.37 0.25
CA THR A 18 20.67 -26.02 0.27
C THR A 18 21.76 -24.94 0.39
N LEU A 19 22.81 -25.22 1.17
CA LEU A 19 23.98 -24.35 1.32
C LEU A 19 24.96 -24.47 0.13
N MET A 20 24.65 -25.28 -0.88
CA MET A 20 25.49 -25.56 -2.05
C MET A 20 26.89 -26.10 -1.70
N LYS A 21 27.05 -26.71 -0.52
CA LYS A 21 28.29 -27.34 -0.07
C LYS A 21 28.38 -28.82 -0.46
N PHE A 22 27.32 -29.33 -1.07
CA PHE A 22 27.18 -30.72 -1.47
C PHE A 22 27.91 -31.02 -2.80
N ASP A 23 28.56 -32.18 -2.87
CA ASP A 23 29.19 -32.66 -4.09
C ASP A 23 28.16 -33.30 -5.02
N ALA A 24 27.72 -32.55 -6.03
CA ALA A 24 26.78 -33.03 -7.03
C ALA A 24 27.33 -34.20 -7.86
N HIS A 25 28.65 -34.43 -7.84
CA HIS A 25 29.29 -35.51 -8.58
C HIS A 25 28.89 -36.89 -8.05
N GLU A 26 28.70 -37.03 -6.72
CA GLU A 26 28.24 -38.27 -6.11
C GLU A 26 26.79 -38.61 -6.50
N LEU A 27 25.97 -37.59 -6.73
CA LEU A 27 24.57 -37.76 -7.13
C LEU A 27 24.44 -38.18 -8.60
N ILE A 28 25.30 -37.64 -9.47
CA ILE A 28 25.37 -38.01 -10.90
C ILE A 28 25.91 -39.44 -11.06
N GLU A 29 26.84 -39.84 -10.19
CA GLU A 29 27.41 -41.20 -10.20
C GLU A 29 26.38 -42.26 -9.76
N ALA A 30 25.42 -41.89 -8.90
CA ALA A 30 24.33 -42.77 -8.49
C ALA A 30 23.24 -42.91 -9.56
N ASP A 31 22.77 -41.80 -10.13
CA ASP A 31 21.86 -41.81 -11.29
C ASP A 31 22.08 -40.56 -12.16
N ALA A 32 22.53 -40.78 -13.38
CA ALA A 32 22.95 -39.72 -14.30
C ALA A 32 21.80 -38.80 -14.75
N ASN A 33 20.54 -39.26 -14.67
CA ASN A 33 19.40 -38.54 -15.21
C ASN A 33 18.44 -38.07 -14.11
N LEU A 34 18.09 -38.95 -13.17
CA LEU A 34 17.15 -38.62 -12.09
C LEU A 34 17.78 -37.69 -11.05
N GLY A 35 19.06 -37.89 -10.74
CA GLY A 35 19.80 -37.13 -9.73
C GLY A 35 19.79 -35.62 -9.98
N PRO A 36 20.28 -35.15 -11.14
CA PRO A 36 20.29 -33.72 -11.48
C PRO A 36 18.91 -33.08 -11.53
N ILE A 37 17.89 -33.82 -11.99
CA ILE A 37 16.51 -33.31 -12.09
C ILE A 37 15.92 -33.11 -10.68
N CYS A 38 16.04 -34.10 -9.80
CA CYS A 38 15.58 -34.00 -8.42
C CYS A 38 16.31 -32.88 -7.67
N PHE A 39 17.63 -32.74 -7.87
CA PHE A 39 18.43 -31.66 -7.29
C PHE A 39 17.98 -30.28 -7.78
N ALA A 40 17.76 -30.10 -9.08
CA ALA A 40 17.31 -28.84 -9.65
C ALA A 40 15.92 -28.44 -9.13
N ILE A 41 14.97 -29.38 -9.09
CA ILE A 41 13.62 -29.14 -8.56
C ILE A 41 13.69 -28.80 -7.07
N PHE A 42 14.51 -29.51 -6.30
CA PHE A 42 14.70 -29.24 -4.87
C PHE A 42 15.24 -27.83 -4.62
N ILE A 43 16.30 -27.42 -5.33
CA ILE A 43 16.85 -26.07 -5.20
C ILE A 43 15.82 -25.01 -5.61
N ILE A 44 15.10 -25.21 -6.72
CA ILE A 44 14.07 -24.26 -7.16
C ILE A 44 12.97 -24.14 -6.10
N LEU A 45 12.49 -25.26 -5.53
CA LEU A 45 11.47 -25.23 -4.49
C LEU A 45 11.97 -24.53 -3.22
N VAL A 46 13.17 -24.85 -2.73
CA VAL A 46 13.69 -24.24 -1.50
C VAL A 46 13.98 -22.75 -1.70
N VAL A 47 14.64 -22.37 -2.80
CA VAL A 47 15.01 -20.98 -3.05
C VAL A 47 13.78 -20.13 -3.38
N PHE A 48 12.86 -20.59 -4.23
CA PHE A 48 11.72 -19.77 -4.62
C PHE A 48 10.53 -19.89 -3.68
N VAL A 49 10.18 -21.08 -3.21
CA VAL A 49 8.99 -21.27 -2.37
C VAL A 49 9.33 -21.01 -0.91
N CYS A 50 10.36 -21.67 -0.36
CA CYS A 50 10.69 -21.51 1.06
C CYS A 50 11.19 -20.10 1.36
N LEU A 51 12.17 -19.56 0.63
CA LEU A 51 12.66 -18.19 0.93
C LEU A 51 11.59 -17.13 0.71
N SER A 52 10.80 -17.19 -0.38
CA SER A 52 9.75 -16.18 -0.60
C SER A 52 8.68 -16.22 0.49
N MET A 53 8.31 -17.42 0.97
CA MET A 53 7.39 -17.56 2.10
C MET A 53 8.00 -17.05 3.40
N PHE A 54 9.26 -17.40 3.70
CA PHE A 54 9.96 -16.88 4.88
C PHE A 54 10.06 -15.36 4.87
N ILE A 55 10.45 -14.76 3.74
CA ILE A 55 10.54 -13.31 3.57
C ILE A 55 9.17 -12.67 3.77
N SER A 56 8.11 -13.23 3.19
CA SER A 56 6.74 -12.72 3.38
C SER A 56 6.32 -12.76 4.85
N ILE A 57 6.53 -13.89 5.53
CA ILE A 57 6.19 -14.03 6.96
C ILE A 57 6.98 -13.04 7.80
N ILE A 58 8.29 -12.90 7.57
CA ILE A 58 9.13 -11.95 8.30
C ILE A 58 8.66 -10.51 8.05
N ASN A 59 8.35 -10.17 6.81
CA ASN A 59 7.86 -8.85 6.42
C ASN A 59 6.51 -8.52 7.08
N ASP A 60 5.57 -9.46 7.08
CA ASP A 60 4.25 -9.28 7.69
C ASP A 60 4.35 -9.11 9.21
N ASN A 61 5.23 -9.90 9.87
CA ASN A 61 5.49 -9.76 11.30
C ASN A 61 6.16 -8.41 11.63
N PHE A 62 7.12 -7.98 10.80
CA PHE A 62 7.78 -6.69 10.98
C PHE A 62 6.80 -5.53 10.79
N HIS A 63 5.93 -5.60 9.78
CA HIS A 63 4.91 -4.60 9.54
C HIS A 63 3.92 -4.51 10.72
N GLN A 64 3.43 -5.64 11.22
CA GLN A 64 2.56 -5.68 12.39
C GLN A 64 3.25 -5.15 13.66
N ALA A 65 4.52 -5.50 13.88
CA ALA A 65 5.28 -4.99 15.03
C ALA A 65 5.50 -3.47 14.92
N LYS A 66 5.76 -2.95 13.72
CA LYS A 66 5.90 -1.52 13.45
C LYS A 66 4.58 -0.78 13.66
N GLU A 67 3.47 -1.31 13.17
CA GLU A 67 2.14 -0.73 13.33
C GLU A 67 1.74 -0.63 14.81
N LYS A 68 1.95 -1.70 15.59
CA LYS A 68 1.77 -1.69 17.05
C LYS A 68 2.66 -0.66 17.75
N ASN A 69 3.91 -0.47 17.28
CA ASN A 69 4.79 0.54 17.85
C ASN A 69 4.36 1.96 17.51
N ILE A 70 3.90 2.21 16.27
CA ILE A 70 3.36 3.51 15.85
C ILE A 70 2.09 3.82 16.62
N GLU A 71 1.15 2.87 16.74
CA GLU A 71 -0.08 3.04 17.51
C GLU A 71 0.24 3.36 18.97
N ASN A 72 1.15 2.61 19.60
CA ASN A 72 1.60 2.90 20.96
C ASN A 72 2.26 4.28 21.06
N GLN A 73 3.15 4.66 20.16
CA GLN A 73 3.79 5.98 20.20
C GLN A 73 2.80 7.13 19.99
N VAL A 74 1.85 6.98 19.06
CA VAL A 74 0.77 7.94 18.84
C VAL A 74 -0.10 8.03 20.09
N MET A 75 -0.51 6.90 20.66
CA MET A 75 -1.31 6.83 21.87
C MET A 75 -0.60 7.45 23.07
N TRP A 76 0.68 7.13 23.31
CA TRP A 76 1.50 7.77 24.35
C TRP A 76 1.60 9.28 24.15
N SER A 77 1.85 9.75 22.92
CA SER A 77 1.93 11.18 22.63
C SER A 77 0.59 11.88 22.87
N LEU A 78 -0.55 11.23 22.57
CA LEU A 78 -1.89 11.75 22.81
C LEU A 78 -2.26 11.76 24.30
N MET A 79 -2.00 10.66 25.01
CA MET A 79 -2.22 10.54 26.45
C MET A 79 -1.35 11.55 27.21
N MET A 80 -0.08 11.69 26.83
CA MET A 80 0.83 12.63 27.47
C MET A 80 0.47 14.09 27.14
N LYS A 81 0.03 14.40 25.91
CA LYS A 81 -0.54 15.72 25.57
C LYS A 81 -1.79 16.04 26.41
N ARG A 82 -2.66 15.06 26.66
CA ARG A 82 -3.87 15.24 27.48
C ARG A 82 -3.54 15.42 28.97
N PHE A 83 -2.56 14.67 29.47
CA PHE A 83 -2.03 14.78 30.82
C PHE A 83 -1.34 16.15 31.07
N LEU A 84 -0.50 16.62 30.14
CA LEU A 84 0.13 17.95 30.22
C LEU A 84 -0.89 19.10 30.13
N ARG A 85 -1.99 18.91 29.39
CA ARG A 85 -3.11 19.87 29.32
C ARG A 85 -3.86 19.93 30.65
N TRP A 86 -4.06 18.78 31.30
CA TRP A 86 -4.68 18.70 32.62
C TRP A 86 -3.78 19.29 33.73
N LEU A 87 -2.47 19.07 33.65
CA LEU A 87 -1.47 19.65 34.56
C LEU A 87 -1.25 21.16 34.38
N GLY A 88 -1.94 21.83 33.43
CA GLY A 88 -1.86 23.27 33.25
C GLY A 88 -0.51 23.81 32.75
N LEU A 89 0.45 22.93 32.45
CA LEU A 89 1.83 23.29 32.09
C LEU A 89 2.00 23.67 30.61
N LYS A 90 1.02 23.38 29.75
CA LYS A 90 1.07 23.78 28.33
C LYS A 90 0.13 24.94 28.08
N LYS A 91 0.66 26.16 28.14
CA LYS A 91 0.04 27.33 27.48
C LYS A 91 -0.02 26.97 26.00
N SER A 92 -1.22 26.84 25.44
CA SER A 92 -1.46 26.51 24.04
C SER A 92 -0.47 27.27 23.15
N SER A 93 0.56 26.59 22.64
CA SER A 93 1.54 27.24 21.79
C SER A 93 0.78 27.62 20.54
N ARG A 94 0.68 28.92 20.27
CA ARG A 94 -0.04 29.51 19.13
C ARG A 94 0.17 28.69 17.84
N ALA A 95 1.37 28.13 17.63
CA ALA A 95 1.72 27.26 16.52
C ALA A 95 0.83 25.99 16.35
N GLU A 96 0.40 25.34 17.43
CA GLU A 96 -0.48 24.16 17.35
C GLU A 96 -1.91 24.55 16.93
N ILE A 97 -2.43 25.68 17.42
CA ILE A 97 -3.74 26.20 17.01
C ILE A 97 -3.72 26.62 15.53
N TYR A 98 -2.62 27.23 15.06
CA TYR A 98 -2.46 27.59 13.64
C TYR A 98 -2.36 26.35 12.75
N ALA A 99 -1.64 25.31 13.16
CA ALA A 99 -1.52 24.07 12.40
C ALA A 99 -2.85 23.30 12.34
N GLU A 100 -3.62 23.27 13.42
CA GLU A 100 -4.95 22.65 13.47
C GLU A 100 -5.96 23.42 12.61
N ASN A 101 -5.92 24.75 12.64
CA ASN A 101 -6.75 25.60 11.77
C ASN A 101 -6.35 25.49 10.29
N ASP A 102 -5.07 25.38 9.95
CA ASP A 102 -4.61 25.20 8.56
C ASP A 102 -5.07 23.85 7.99
N ALA A 103 -4.93 22.78 8.77
CA ALA A 103 -5.43 21.45 8.39
C ALA A 103 -6.95 21.44 8.20
N ARG A 104 -7.69 22.13 9.09
CA ARG A 104 -9.14 22.28 8.98
C ARG A 104 -9.56 23.14 7.79
N MET A 105 -8.76 24.16 7.43
CA MET A 105 -8.96 24.96 6.21
C MET A 105 -8.78 24.08 4.97
N ARG A 106 -7.69 23.31 4.89
CA ARG A 106 -7.40 22.44 3.75
C ARG A 106 -8.52 21.42 3.48
N LEU A 107 -9.08 20.82 4.54
CA LEU A 107 -10.18 19.86 4.39
C LEU A 107 -11.45 20.50 3.83
N LYS A 108 -11.73 21.76 4.21
CA LYS A 108 -12.84 22.57 3.67
C LYS A 108 -12.66 22.94 2.18
N TYR A 109 -11.44 22.85 1.64
CA TYR A 109 -11.14 23.09 0.23
C TYR A 109 -11.07 21.81 -0.62
N LEU A 110 -11.10 20.61 -0.03
CA LEU A 110 -11.20 19.38 -0.81
C LEU A 110 -12.64 19.16 -1.34
N ASP A 111 -13.68 19.43 -0.53
CA ASP A 111 -15.08 19.26 -0.93
C ASP A 111 -15.53 20.11 -2.16
N PRO A 112 -15.14 21.39 -2.33
CA PRO A 112 -15.61 22.21 -3.45
C PRO A 112 -14.97 21.90 -4.81
N ILE A 113 -13.91 21.08 -4.86
CA ILE A 113 -13.22 20.74 -6.11
C ILE A 113 -13.97 19.64 -6.87
N GLU A 114 -14.68 18.75 -6.17
CA GLU A 114 -15.53 17.73 -6.80
C GLU A 114 -16.79 18.33 -7.47
N ASP A 115 -17.26 19.47 -6.97
CA ASP A 115 -18.51 20.15 -7.40
C ASP A 115 -18.28 21.22 -8.51
N PHE A 116 -17.02 21.39 -8.93
CA PHE A 116 -16.62 22.34 -9.97
C PHE A 116 -17.23 22.05 -11.37
N PRO A 117 -17.25 20.79 -11.88
CA PRO A 117 -17.83 20.52 -13.19
C PRO A 117 -19.34 20.85 -13.23
N GLU A 118 -20.06 20.65 -12.13
CA GLU A 118 -21.50 20.90 -12.08
C GLU A 118 -21.84 22.40 -12.19
N LYS A 119 -20.99 23.28 -11.65
CA LYS A 119 -21.15 24.73 -11.81
C LYS A 119 -20.86 25.19 -13.25
N ILE A 120 -19.91 24.55 -13.94
CA ILE A 120 -19.63 24.81 -15.36
C ILE A 120 -20.84 24.39 -16.21
N ASP A 121 -21.41 23.22 -15.94
CA ASP A 121 -22.59 22.72 -16.66
C ASP A 121 -23.81 23.62 -16.45
N GLN A 122 -24.06 24.08 -15.22
CA GLN A 122 -25.13 25.05 -14.93
C GLN A 122 -24.94 26.37 -15.69
N LEU A 123 -23.70 26.85 -15.79
CA LEU A 123 -23.39 28.06 -16.55
C LEU A 123 -23.65 27.87 -18.05
N LEU A 124 -23.22 26.74 -18.62
CA LEU A 124 -23.44 26.40 -20.03
C LEU A 124 -24.93 26.25 -20.36
N ILE A 125 -25.71 25.63 -19.47
CA ILE A 125 -27.17 25.51 -19.62
C ILE A 125 -27.82 26.89 -19.58
N ALA A 126 -27.42 27.76 -18.65
CA ALA A 126 -27.95 29.12 -18.55
C ALA A 126 -27.64 29.95 -19.81
N LEU A 127 -26.40 29.86 -20.32
CA LEU A 127 -25.97 30.51 -21.56
C LEU A 127 -26.78 30.01 -22.77
N ASN A 128 -26.94 28.70 -22.90
CA ASN A 128 -27.70 28.11 -24.00
C ASN A 128 -29.17 28.54 -23.95
N LYS A 129 -29.76 28.60 -22.75
CA LYS A 129 -31.14 29.08 -22.55
C LYS A 129 -31.30 30.52 -23.00
N ILE A 130 -30.35 31.40 -22.69
CA ILE A 130 -30.38 32.81 -23.11
C ILE A 130 -30.24 32.91 -24.63
N TYR A 131 -29.31 32.18 -25.23
CA TYR A 131 -29.11 32.16 -26.68
C TYR A 131 -30.35 31.69 -27.44
N ILE A 132 -30.98 30.59 -27.00
CA ILE A 132 -32.21 30.05 -27.60
C ILE A 132 -33.37 31.05 -27.45
N ASN A 133 -33.48 31.70 -26.28
CA ASN A 133 -34.54 32.67 -26.03
C ASN A 133 -34.40 33.88 -26.98
N GLN A 134 -33.19 34.40 -27.18
CA GLN A 134 -32.93 35.51 -28.09
C GLN A 134 -33.23 35.13 -29.56
N SER A 135 -32.86 33.91 -29.97
CA SER A 135 -33.22 33.38 -31.31
C SER A 135 -34.74 33.25 -31.49
N ASN A 136 -35.48 32.87 -30.44
CA ASN A 136 -36.93 32.75 -30.51
C ASN A 136 -37.63 34.10 -30.56
N GLU A 137 -37.14 35.11 -29.84
CA GLU A 137 -37.66 36.48 -29.95
C GLU A 137 -37.48 37.05 -31.36
N LEU A 138 -36.31 36.83 -31.99
CA LEU A 138 -36.06 37.24 -33.37
C LEU A 138 -36.97 36.52 -34.38
N LYS A 139 -37.30 35.24 -34.15
CA LYS A 139 -38.25 34.49 -35.00
C LYS A 139 -39.70 34.93 -34.81
N GLN A 140 -40.08 35.37 -33.60
CA GLN A 140 -41.42 35.90 -33.34
C GLN A 140 -41.61 37.28 -33.98
N LEU A 141 -40.59 38.15 -33.92
CA LEU A 141 -40.61 39.44 -34.62
C LEU A 141 -40.71 39.26 -36.14
N ARG A 142 -40.04 38.25 -36.72
CA ARG A 142 -40.14 37.94 -38.16
C ARG A 142 -41.48 37.33 -38.58
N LYS A 143 -42.25 36.72 -37.66
CA LYS A 143 -43.60 36.19 -37.92
C LYS A 143 -44.71 37.23 -37.72
N ALA A 144 -44.44 38.31 -36.99
CA ALA A 144 -45.40 39.37 -36.67
C ALA A 144 -45.53 40.45 -37.75
N GLY A 145 -44.85 40.33 -38.90
CA GLY A 145 -45.08 41.18 -40.07
C GLY A 145 -44.41 42.54 -40.01
N ILE A 146 -43.07 42.54 -40.15
CA ILE A 146 -42.32 43.55 -40.90
C ILE A 146 -41.47 42.80 -41.91
#